data_AF-A0A183PIK8-F1
#
_entry.id   AF-A0A183PIK8-F1
#
_cell.length_a   1.000
_cell.length_b   1.000
_cell.length_c   1.000
_cell.angle_alpha   90.00
_cell.angle_beta   90.00
_cell.angle_gamma   90.00
#
_symmetry.space_group_name_H-M   'P 1'
#
loop_
_entity.id
_entity.type
_entity.pdbx_description
1 polymer ?
#
loop_
_entity_poly.entity_id
_entity_poly.type
_entity_poly.pdbx_seq_one_letter_code
_entity_poly.pdbx_strand_id
1 'polypeptide(L)'
;MLLQHEGHSRIVIGVEVDEDDKPLALIVLDPDVSAEAMRQVIKAADYSVSSPSIDLSHLSFGSYNWMDVLGSMRVDMTQLVQPQYQLLQINGLIETDLDLQV
;
A
#
# COMPACT_ATOMS: atom_id res chain seq x y z
N MET A 1 -1.25 -8.16 3.27
CA MET A 1 -0.90 -8.61 4.64
C MET A 1 -1.28 -7.51 5.62
N LEU A 2 -1.80 -7.84 6.80
CA LEU A 2 -2.06 -6.85 7.85
C LEU A 2 -0.78 -6.66 8.68
N LEU A 3 -0.30 -5.42 8.77
CA LEU A 3 0.84 -5.01 9.57
C LEU A 3 0.35 -4.22 10.79
N GLN A 4 0.55 -4.76 11.97
CA GLN A 4 0.15 -4.17 13.24
C GLN A 4 1.38 -3.68 14.01
N HIS A 5 1.27 -2.51 14.61
CA HIS A 5 2.14 -2.07 15.70
C HIS A 5 1.31 -1.42 16.80
N GLU A 6 1.95 -0.94 17.86
CA GLU A 6 1.25 -0.30 18.96
C GLU A 6 0.41 0.89 18.46
N GLY A 7 -0.89 0.85 18.72
CA GLY A 7 -1.85 1.93 18.43
C GLY A 7 -2.31 2.07 16.97
N HIS A 8 -1.74 1.34 16.01
CA HIS A 8 -2.10 1.51 14.59
C HIS A 8 -1.91 0.24 13.76
N SER A 9 -2.67 0.13 12.66
CA SER A 9 -2.61 -0.99 11.73
C SER A 9 -2.67 -0.52 10.29
N ARG A 10 -1.86 -1.13 9.42
CA ARG A 10 -1.81 -0.83 7.99
C ARG A 10 -1.92 -2.12 7.17
N ILE A 11 -2.33 -2.00 5.91
CA ILE A 11 -2.37 -3.14 4.99
C ILE A 11 -1.18 -3.04 4.04
N VAL A 12 -0.27 -4.00 4.11
CA VAL A 12 0.84 -4.13 3.15
C VAL A 12 0.29 -4.79 1.87
N ILE A 13 0.46 -4.11 0.74
CA ILE A 13 0.00 -4.56 -0.59
C ILE A 13 1.16 -4.90 -1.54
N GLY A 14 2.38 -4.53 -1.19
CA GLY A 14 3.57 -4.82 -2.00
C GLY A 14 4.87 -4.55 -1.26
N VAL A 15 5.96 -5.04 -1.83
CA VAL A 15 7.33 -4.80 -1.38
C VAL A 15 8.12 -4.31 -2.57
N GLU A 16 8.79 -3.16 -2.40
CA GLU A 16 9.76 -2.65 -3.36
C GLU A 16 11.12 -3.27 -3.04
N VAL A 17 11.81 -3.79 -4.06
CA VAL A 17 13.13 -4.43 -3.94
C VAL A 17 14.18 -3.69 -4.78
N ASP A 18 15.44 -3.78 -4.36
CA ASP A 18 16.59 -3.26 -5.13
C ASP A 18 17.02 -4.22 -6.26
N GLU A 19 18.12 -3.87 -6.95
CA GLU A 19 18.71 -4.67 -8.03
C GLU A 19 19.21 -6.06 -7.57
N ASP A 20 19.42 -6.25 -6.26
CA ASP A 20 19.85 -7.51 -5.63
C ASP A 20 18.66 -8.27 -4.99
N ASP A 21 17.42 -7.93 -5.34
CA ASP A 21 16.18 -8.46 -4.73
C ASP A 21 16.05 -8.22 -3.21
N LYS A 22 16.79 -7.26 -2.64
CA LYS A 22 16.67 -6.91 -1.22
C LYS A 22 15.53 -5.93 -1.01
N PRO A 23 14.70 -6.12 0.03
CA PRO A 23 13.57 -5.24 0.29
C PRO A 23 14.03 -3.84 0.72
N LEU A 24 13.54 -2.80 0.02
CA LEU A 24 13.83 -1.39 0.28
C LEU A 24 12.70 -0.70 1.04
N ALA A 25 11.47 -0.96 0.60
CA ALA A 25 10.29 -0.30 1.14
C ALA A 25 9.07 -1.21 1.09
N LEU A 26 8.12 -0.95 1.99
CA LEU A 26 6.78 -1.54 1.94
C LEU A 26 5.83 -0.56 1.25
N ILE A 27 4.95 -1.09 0.42
CA ILE A 27 3.80 -0.35 -0.10
C ILE A 27 2.62 -0.67 0.79
N VAL A 28 2.09 0.34 1.49
CA VAL A 28 1.06 0.19 2.50
C VAL A 28 -0.16 1.06 2.21
N LEU A 29 -1.34 0.54 2.56
CA LEU A 29 -2.58 1.29 2.68
C LEU A 29 -2.80 1.59 4.15
N ASP A 30 -2.92 2.87 4.47
CA ASP A 30 -3.19 3.36 5.81
C ASP A 30 -4.68 3.77 5.91
N PRO A 31 -5.45 3.22 6.87
CA PRO A 31 -6.87 3.56 7.03
C PRO A 31 -7.13 5.03 7.37
N ASP A 32 -6.12 5.77 7.84
CA ASP A 32 -6.25 7.20 8.14
C ASP A 32 -6.21 8.09 6.88
N VAL A 33 -5.80 7.53 5.73
CA VAL A 33 -5.83 8.26 4.47
C VAL A 33 -7.26 8.39 3.98
N SER A 34 -7.72 9.63 3.78
CA SER A 34 -9.09 9.91 3.36
C SER A 34 -9.40 9.32 1.98
N ALA A 35 -10.66 8.95 1.76
CA ALA A 35 -11.11 8.48 0.46
C ALA A 35 -10.89 9.52 -0.66
N GLU A 36 -10.91 10.82 -0.34
CA GLU A 36 -10.63 11.89 -1.30
C GLU A 36 -9.16 11.94 -1.71
N ALA A 37 -8.25 11.74 -0.76
CA ALA A 37 -6.82 11.62 -1.03
C ALA A 37 -6.52 10.38 -1.89
N MET A 38 -7.08 9.21 -1.54
CA MET A 38 -6.90 7.98 -2.33
C MET A 38 -7.44 8.10 -3.76
N ARG A 39 -8.52 8.85 -3.99
CA ARG A 39 -9.03 9.11 -5.35
C ARG A 39 -8.02 9.85 -6.23
N GLN A 40 -7.09 10.61 -5.67
CA GLN A 40 -6.05 11.27 -6.46
C GLN A 40 -5.12 10.27 -7.13
N VAL A 41 -4.74 9.21 -6.40
CA VAL A 41 -3.89 8.12 -6.92
C VAL A 41 -4.61 7.39 -8.05
N ILE A 42 -5.90 7.09 -7.89
CA ILE A 42 -6.73 6.44 -8.92
C ILE A 42 -6.79 7.31 -10.18
N LYS A 43 -7.09 8.61 -10.03
CA LYS A 43 -7.12 9.53 -11.17
C LYS A 43 -5.76 9.61 -11.86
N ALA A 44 -4.67 9.77 -11.12
CA ALA A 44 -3.33 9.83 -11.70
C ALA A 44 -3.00 8.55 -12.49
N ALA A 45 -3.40 7.38 -11.98
CA ALA A 45 -3.27 6.11 -12.71
C ALA A 45 -4.11 6.08 -14.00
N ASP A 46 -5.37 6.52 -13.95
CA ASP A 46 -6.24 6.60 -15.14
C ASP A 46 -5.67 7.55 -16.21
N TYR A 47 -5.09 8.68 -15.77
CA TYR A 47 -4.41 9.64 -16.65
C TYR A 47 -3.13 9.07 -17.26
N SER A 48 -2.34 8.28 -16.52
CA SER A 48 -1.12 7.67 -17.05
C SER A 48 -1.44 6.66 -18.16
N VAL A 49 -2.52 5.88 -18.00
CA VAL A 49 -2.97 4.90 -19.00
C VAL A 49 -3.48 5.60 -20.25
N SER A 50 -4.25 6.69 -20.09
CA SER A 50 -4.82 7.42 -21.21
C SER A 50 -3.85 8.38 -21.90
N SER A 51 -2.76 8.79 -21.24
CA SER A 51 -1.78 9.74 -21.76
C SER A 51 -0.36 9.44 -21.23
N PRO A 52 0.30 8.39 -21.73
CA PRO A 52 1.55 7.87 -21.16
C PRO A 52 2.76 8.81 -21.26
N SER A 53 2.69 9.87 -22.07
CA SER A 53 3.75 10.87 -22.24
C SER A 53 3.55 12.14 -21.41
N ILE A 54 2.49 12.21 -20.60
CA ILE A 54 2.18 13.41 -19.83
C ILE A 54 2.99 13.43 -18.53
N ASP A 55 3.49 14.62 -18.16
CA ASP A 55 4.06 14.81 -16.83
C ASP A 55 2.92 14.91 -15.79
N LEU A 56 2.86 13.90 -14.91
CA LEU A 56 1.85 13.82 -13.87
C LEU A 56 2.23 14.65 -12.64
N SER A 57 3.45 15.21 -12.54
CA SER A 57 3.97 15.88 -11.34
C SER A 57 3.11 17.02 -10.81
N HIS A 58 2.41 17.71 -11.70
CA HIS A 58 1.54 18.84 -11.37
C HIS A 58 0.05 18.47 -11.28
N LEU A 59 -0.30 17.19 -11.41
CA LEU A 59 -1.69 16.76 -11.23
C LEU A 59 -2.11 16.92 -9.78
N SER A 60 -3.10 17.76 -9.56
CA SER A 60 -3.80 17.89 -8.29
C SER A 60 -5.28 18.01 -8.59
N PHE A 61 -6.09 17.11 -8.05
CA PHE A 61 -7.54 17.20 -8.13
C PHE A 61 -8.11 17.61 -6.78
N GLY A 62 -7.92 18.87 -6.40
CA GLY A 62 -8.45 19.44 -5.16
C GLY A 62 -7.35 19.77 -4.16
N SER A 63 -7.58 19.46 -2.89
CA SER A 63 -6.66 19.82 -1.79
C SER A 63 -5.46 18.88 -1.63
N TYR A 64 -5.44 17.78 -2.38
CA TYR A 64 -4.42 16.72 -2.27
C TYR A 64 -3.63 16.58 -3.57
N ASN A 65 -2.31 16.50 -3.47
CA ASN A 65 -1.43 16.09 -4.57
C ASN A 65 -1.27 14.57 -4.56
N TRP A 66 -1.43 13.90 -5.71
CA TRP A 66 -1.33 12.43 -5.77
C TRP A 66 0.08 11.92 -5.43
N MET A 67 1.15 12.67 -5.73
CA MET A 67 2.53 12.29 -5.42
C MET A 67 2.75 12.26 -3.91
N ASP A 68 2.19 13.21 -3.17
CA ASP A 68 2.29 13.23 -1.70
C ASP A 68 1.55 12.03 -1.10
N VAL A 69 0.35 11.72 -1.62
CA VAL A 69 -0.42 10.54 -1.20
C VAL A 69 0.34 9.25 -1.50
N LEU A 70 0.87 9.09 -2.72
CA LEU A 70 1.66 7.92 -3.09
C LEU A 70 2.95 7.81 -2.26
N GLY A 71 3.62 8.94 -2.01
CA GLY A 71 4.80 9.00 -1.16
C GLY A 71 4.51 8.53 0.26
N SER A 72 3.36 8.89 0.83
CA SER A 72 2.93 8.40 2.15
C SER A 72 2.60 6.90 2.19
N MET A 73 2.26 6.29 1.04
CA MET A 73 2.03 4.85 0.93
C MET A 73 3.33 4.06 0.87
N ARG A 74 4.46 4.70 0.53
CA ARG A 74 5.79 4.06 0.46
C ARG A 74 6.51 4.24 1.79
N VAL A 75 6.67 3.15 2.54
CA VAL A 75 7.34 3.15 3.85
C VAL A 75 8.70 2.50 3.72
N ASP A 76 9.76 3.31 3.77
CA ASP A 76 11.13 2.82 3.81
C ASP A 76 11.38 1.95 5.05
N MET A 77 12.29 0.98 4.93
CA MET A 77 12.70 0.17 6.09
C MET A 77 13.20 1.02 7.27
N THR A 78 13.84 2.16 6.99
CA THR A 78 14.34 3.10 8.01
C THR A 78 13.23 3.79 8.79
N GLN A 79 11.99 3.79 8.29
CA GLN A 79 10.82 4.42 8.92
C GLN A 79 10.03 3.43 9.79
N LEU A 80 10.37 2.14 9.76
CA LEU A 80 9.78 1.11 10.62
C LEU A 80 10.42 1.11 12.01
N VAL A 81 10.17 2.18 12.77
CA VAL A 81 10.86 2.48 14.04
C VAL A 81 10.21 1.87 15.28
N GLN A 82 9.03 1.24 15.15
CA GLN A 82 8.33 0.68 16.30
C GLN A 82 9.10 -0.54 16.84
N PRO A 83 9.13 -0.72 18.18
CA PRO A 83 9.91 -1.80 18.80
C PRO A 83 9.43 -3.19 18.42
N GLN A 84 8.15 -3.32 18.05
CA GLN A 84 7.55 -4.57 17.64
C GLN A 84 6.53 -4.35 16.54
N TYR A 85 6.58 -5.22 15.53
CA TYR A 85 5.57 -5.35 14.50
C TYR A 85 5.03 -6.79 14.50
N GLN A 86 3.73 -6.93 14.27
CA GLN A 86 3.09 -8.22 14.02
C GLN A 86 2.53 -8.22 12.60
N LEU A 87 2.80 -9.30 11.87
CA LEU A 87 2.33 -9.48 10.51
C LEU A 87 1.33 -10.63 10.47
N LEU A 88 0.13 -10.35 9.99
CA LEU A 88 -0.89 -11.36 9.73
C LEU A 88 -1.07 -11.51 8.22
N GLN A 89 -0.78 -12.71 7.73
CA GLN A 89 -0.96 -13.10 6.33
C GLN A 89 -2.06 -14.15 6.22
N ILE A 90 -2.97 -13.96 5.27
CA ILE A 90 -4.01 -14.92 4.94
C ILE A 90 -3.47 -15.79 3.80
N ASN A 91 -3.26 -17.08 4.06
CA ASN A 91 -2.63 -18.02 3.11
C ASN A 91 -3.63 -18.89 2.35
N GLY A 92 -4.92 -18.74 2.61
CA GLY A 92 -5.97 -19.54 1.99
C GLY A 92 -7.06 -19.92 2.98
N LEU A 93 -7.93 -20.82 2.56
CA LEU A 93 -8.96 -21.41 3.41
C LEU A 93 -8.37 -22.60 4.17
N ILE A 94 -8.86 -22.80 5.39
CA ILE A 94 -8.60 -24.02 6.14
C ILE A 94 -9.73 -24.97 5.78
N GLU A 95 -9.43 -26.06 5.08
CA GLU A 95 -10.41 -27.14 4.85
C GLU A 95 -10.76 -27.78 6.18
N THR A 96 -12.05 -27.90 6.45
CA THR A 96 -12.55 -28.61 7.63
C THR A 96 -12.99 -30.00 7.25
N ASP A 97 -12.94 -30.97 8.18
CA ASP A 97 -13.36 -32.36 7.92
C ASP A 97 -14.83 -32.47 7.41
N LEU A 98 -15.65 -31.41 7.54
CA LEU A 98 -16.98 -31.31 6.94
C LEU A 98 -16.96 -31.13 5.42
N ASP A 99 -15.92 -30.50 4.86
CA ASP A 99 -15.79 -30.20 3.43
C ASP A 99 -15.33 -31.42 2.63
N LEU A 100 -14.76 -32.43 3.31
CA LEU A 100 -14.22 -33.66 2.73
C LEU A 100 -15.23 -34.82 2.66
N GLN A 101 -16.46 -34.64 3.16
CA GLN A 101 -17.53 -35.64 3.09
C GLN A 101 -18.40 -35.41 1.84
N VAL A 102 -17.91 -35.83 0.68
CA VAL A 102 -18.68 -35.93 -0.58
C VAL A 102 -18.61 -37.36 -1.10
#